data_AF-A0A432Q4J3-F1
#
_entry.id   AF-A0A432Q4J3-F1
#
_cell.length_a   1.000
_cell.length_b   1.000
_cell.length_c   1.000
_cell.angle_alpha   90.00
_cell.angle_beta   90.00
_cell.angle_gamma   90.00
#
_symmetry.space_group_name_H-M   'P 1'
#
loop_
_entity.id
_entity.type
_entity.pdbx_description
1 polymer ?
#
loop_
_entity_poly.entity_id
_entity_poly.type
_entity_poly.pdbx_seq_one_letter_code
_entity_poly.pdbx_strand_id
1 'polypeptide(L)' 'MRMKEIREMSRENKIKKLRELELELLKLRTLSRSGGALENPGRMRAIRKDVARIKLALSEEGYRC' A
#
# COMPACT_ATOMS: atom_id res chain seq x y z
N MET A 1 -3.26 -8.08 -2.03
CA MET A 1 -3.71 -7.75 -3.39
C MET A 1 -3.04 -8.64 -4.45
N ARG A 2 -3.74 -9.03 -5.52
CA ARG A 2 -3.14 -9.79 -6.65
C ARG A 2 -2.59 -8.82 -7.70
N MET A 3 -1.51 -9.21 -8.37
CA MET A 3 -0.87 -8.34 -9.37
C MET A 3 -1.75 -8.08 -10.60
N LYS A 4 -2.55 -9.07 -11.02
CA LYS A 4 -3.47 -8.94 -12.16
C LYS A 4 -4.48 -7.81 -11.94
N GLU A 5 -5.14 -7.81 -10.78
CA GLU A 5 -6.07 -6.76 -10.37
C GLU A 5 -5.42 -5.38 -10.38
N ILE A 6 -4.16 -5.28 -9.93
CA ILE A 6 -3.43 -4.01 -9.95
C ILE A 6 -3.25 -3.54 -11.40
N ARG A 7 -2.80 -4.40 -12.32
CA ARG A 7 -2.54 -4.01 -13.71
C ARG A 7 -3.80 -3.58 -14.44
N GLU A 8 -4.95 -4.19 -14.16
CA GLU A 8 -6.26 -3.84 -14.73
C GLU A 8 -6.80 -2.47 -14.28
N MET A 9 -6.32 -1.91 -13.15
CA MET A 9 -6.72 -0.57 -12.72
C MET A 9 -6.15 0.52 -13.65
N SER A 10 -6.87 1.65 -13.76
CA SER A 10 -6.32 2.86 -14.38
C SER A 10 -5.16 3.43 -13.53
N ARG A 11 -4.26 4.19 -14.17
CA ARG A 11 -3.14 4.88 -13.50
C ARG A 11 -3.61 5.75 -12.33
N GLU A 12 -4.70 6.49 -12.51
CA GLU A 12 -5.28 7.32 -11.45
C GLU A 12 -5.78 6.48 -10.26
N ASN A 13 -6.45 5.36 -10.54
CA ASN A 13 -6.94 4.46 -9.50
C ASN A 13 -5.80 3.79 -8.75
N LYS A 14 -4.71 3.41 -9.44
CA LYS A 14 -3.46 2.94 -8.81
C LYS A 14 -2.90 3.98 -7.85
N ILE A 15 -2.82 5.25 -8.25
CA ILE A 15 -2.30 6.35 -7.41
C ILE A 15 -3.22 6.62 -6.22
N LYS A 16 -4.54 6.65 -6.42
CA LYS A 16 -5.52 6.81 -5.32
C LYS A 16 -5.37 5.69 -4.30
N LYS A 17 -5.32 4.43 -4.77
CA LYS A 17 -5.13 3.25 -3.92
C LYS A 17 -3.81 3.26 -3.17
N LEU A 18 -2.74 3.71 -3.83
CA LEU A 18 -1.43 3.88 -3.21
C LEU A 18 -1.49 4.82 -2.01
N ARG A 19 -2.11 5.99 -2.17
CA ARG A 19 -2.27 6.98 -1.10
C ARG A 19 -3.10 6.45 0.06
N GLU A 20 -4.20 5.73 -0.22
CA GLU A 20 -5.01 5.08 0.81
C GLU A 20 -4.19 4.12 1.66
N LEU A 21 -3.39 3.25 1.01
CA LEU A 21 -2.56 2.26 1.70
C LEU A 21 -1.42 2.91 2.49
N GLU A 22 -0.82 3.99 1.98
CA GLU A 22 0.21 4.75 2.70
C GLU A 22 -0.36 5.44 3.94
N LEU A 23 -1.58 5.99 3.86
CA LEU A 23 -2.29 6.56 5.03
C LEU A 23 -2.62 5.49 6.06
N GLU A 24 -3.09 4.32 5.63
CA GLU A 24 -3.35 3.19 6.53
C GLU A 24 -2.05 2.72 7.21
N LEU A 25 -0.96 2.61 6.46
CA LEU A 25 0.35 2.26 7.00
C LEU A 25 0.84 3.29 8.03
N LEU A 26 0.60 4.58 7.78
CA LEU A 26 0.94 5.65 8.72
C LEU A 26 0.19 5.50 10.04
N LYS A 27 -1.13 5.27 9.99
CA LYS A 27 -1.96 5.03 11.18
C LYS A 27 -1.50 3.81 11.98
N LEU A 28 -1.16 2.71 11.28
CA LEU A 28 -0.64 1.51 11.95
C LEU A 28 0.74 1.76 12.58
N ARG A 29 1.58 2.56 11.94
CA ARG A 29 2.88 2.97 12.50
C ARG A 29 2.72 3.84 13.75
N THR A 30 1.79 4.80 13.74
CA THR A 30 1.56 5.66 14.91
C THR A 30 1.03 4.83 16.08
N LEU A 31 0.05 3.95 15.85
CA LEU A 31 -0.47 3.03 16.86
C LEU A 31 0.64 2.13 17.45
N SER A 32 1.45 1.52 16.57
CA SER A 32 2.58 0.68 16.99
C SER A 32 3.60 1.46 17.82
N ARG A 33 3.81 2.75 17.53
CA ARG A 33 4.80 3.59 18.21
C ARG A 33 4.30 4.09 19.56
N SER A 34 3.00 4.31 19.70
CA SER A 34 2.36 4.70 20.96
C SER A 34 2.20 3.52 21.95
N GLY A 35 2.72 2.33 21.62
CA GLY A 35 2.58 1.13 22.46
C GLY A 35 1.16 0.53 22.43
N GLY A 36 0.31 0.96 21.48
CA GLY A 36 -1.01 0.38 21.30
C GLY A 36 -0.89 -1.06 20.79
N ALA A 37 -1.72 -1.96 21.34
CA ALA A 37 -1.79 -3.32 20.85
C ALA A 37 -2.22 -3.32 19.38
N LEU A 38 -1.36 -3.84 18.50
CA LEU A 38 -1.73 -4.10 17.12
C LEU A 38 -2.65 -5.32 17.12
N GLU A 39 -3.94 -5.13 16.84
CA GLU A 39 -4.89 -6.25 16.68
C GLU A 39 -4.41 -7.29 15.67
N ASN A 40 -3.60 -6.87 14.68
CA ASN A 40 -3.11 -7.78 13.65
C ASN A 40 -1.73 -7.37 13.11
N PRO A 41 -0.61 -7.87 13.66
CA PRO A 41 0.74 -7.51 13.23
C PRO A 41 1.01 -7.90 11.76
N GLY A 42 0.32 -8.93 11.25
CA GLY A 42 0.41 -9.37 9.86
C GLY A 42 -0.11 -8.34 8.84
N ARG A 43 -1.07 -7.49 9.25
CA ARG A 43 -1.69 -6.48 8.38
C ARG A 43 -0.69 -5.45 7.90
N MET A 44 0.22 -5.01 8.77
CA MET A 44 1.27 -4.06 8.41
C MET A 44 2.21 -4.62 7.32
N ARG A 45 2.55 -5.91 7.40
CA ARG A 45 3.37 -6.59 6.38
C ARG A 45 2.60 -6.75 5.06
N ALA A 46 1.31 -7.03 5.12
CA ALA A 46 0.45 -7.13 3.94
C ALA A 46 0.37 -5.79 3.19
N ILE A 47 0.09 -4.70 3.91
CA ILE A 47 0.01 -3.35 3.35
C ILE A 47 1.33 -2.94 2.71
N ARG A 48 2.48 -3.18 3.36
CA ARG A 48 3.80 -2.91 2.75
C ARG A 48 4.00 -3.65 1.43
N LYS A 49 3.57 -4.91 1.34
CA LYS A 49 3.64 -5.68 0.09
C LYS A 49 2.71 -5.12 -0.98
N ASP A 50 1.50 -4.72 -0.61
CA ASP A 50 0.53 -4.17 -1.56
C ASP A 50 0.99 -2.80 -2.10
N VAL A 51 1.54 -1.92 -1.25
CA VAL A 51 2.20 -0.67 -1.66
C VAL A 51 3.33 -0.93 -2.66
N ALA A 52 4.21 -1.90 -2.37
CA ALA A 52 5.32 -2.24 -3.26
C ALA A 52 4.85 -2.74 -4.64
N ARG A 53 3.79 -3.55 -4.69
CA ARG A 53 3.21 -4.04 -5.95
C ARG A 53 2.61 -2.92 -6.78
N ILE A 54 1.91 -1.97 -6.16
CA ILE A 54 1.33 -0.82 -6.87
C ILE A 54 2.44 0.09 -7.42
N LYS A 55 3.48 0.37 -6.62
CA LYS A 55 4.64 1.14 -7.08
C LYS A 55 5.34 0.47 -8.25
N LEU A 56 5.48 -0.86 -8.23
CA LEU A 56 6.04 -1.61 -9.35
C LEU A 56 5.20 -1.45 -10.61
N ALA A 57 3.89 -1.69 -10.54
CA ALA A 57 3.00 -1.56 -11.69
C ALA A 57 2.97 -0.13 -12.26
N LEU A 58 3.01 0.88 -11.39
CA LEU A 58 3.13 2.29 -11.79
C LEU A 58 4.48 2.56 -12.48
N SER A 59 5.57 1.98 -11.98
CA SER A 59 6.90 2.13 -12.57
C SER A 59 6.98 1.51 -13.97
N GLU A 60 6.31 0.36 -14.19
CA GLU A 60 6.14 -0.24 -15.52
C GLU A 60 5.45 0.73 -16.51
N GLU A 61 4.60 1.65 -16.02
CA GLU A 61 3.90 2.70 -16.79
C GLU A 61 4.67 4.03 -16.87
N GLY A 62 5.95 4.06 -16.46
CA GLY A 62 6.77 5.27 -16.46
C GLY A 62 6.46 6.24 -15.33
N TYR A 63 5.83 5.78 -14.24
CA TYR A 63 5.76 6.56 -13.00
C TYR A 63 7.14 6.59 -12.34
N ARG A 64 7.74 7.77 -12.28
CA ARG A 64 8.99 8.00 -11.55
C ARG A 64 8.62 8.39 -10.12
N CYS A 65 8.88 7.47 -9.19
CA CYS A 65 8.70 7.66 -7.75
C CYS A 65 9.89 8.42 -7.13
#